data_AF-A0A9E0LL02-F1
#
_entry.id   AF-A0A9E0LL02-F1
#
_cell.length_a   1.000
_cell.length_b   1.000
_cell.length_c   1.000
_cell.angle_alpha   90.00
_cell.angle_beta   90.00
_cell.angle_gamma   90.00
#
_symmetry.space_group_name_H-M   'P 1'
#
loop_
_entity.id
_entity.type
_entity.pdbx_description
1 polymer ?
#
loop_
_entity_poly.entity_id
_entity_poly.type
_entity_poly.pdbx_seq_one_letter_code
_entity_poly.pdbx_strand_id
1 'polypeptide(L)'
;MSFLYDHLPKIAIGILVIIVGFSFIWKGWQACVMGRFSYWAGFLPFTLISPWLVHLPQGKRSLVKTKEGMLAHVLIGPSFFLCAVLCICAGADLVGLAGTKTLNHIINGGDEAKPTSISFNENTGRYDFPLAKRASAKFYKQVFEHRIQEDTDFFGRKIEKMLPDERTNLDGQKVSKNKYDR
;
A
#
# COMPACT_ATOMS: atom_id res chain seq x y z
N MET A 1 25.98 -7.32 36.23
CA MET A 1 26.48 -6.48 35.11
C MET A 1 25.94 -6.89 33.72
N SER A 2 24.82 -7.63 33.57
CA SER A 2 24.38 -8.08 32.22
C SER A 2 23.18 -7.33 31.63
N PHE A 3 22.31 -6.73 32.44
CA PHE A 3 21.06 -6.14 31.94
C PHE A 3 21.27 -4.94 31.00
N LEU A 4 22.24 -4.06 31.28
CA LEU A 4 22.51 -2.88 30.44
C LEU A 4 23.22 -3.24 29.12
N TYR A 5 24.00 -4.32 29.09
CA TYR A 5 24.76 -4.70 27.89
C TYR A 5 23.86 -5.30 26.80
N ASP A 6 22.79 -5.99 27.19
CA ASP A 6 21.83 -6.58 26.24
C ASP A 6 20.88 -5.54 25.61
N HIS A 7 20.65 -4.42 26.29
CA HIS A 7 19.79 -3.32 25.80
C HIS A 7 20.55 -2.28 24.96
N LEU A 8 21.85 -2.08 25.23
CA LEU A 8 22.70 -1.16 24.47
C LEU A 8 22.66 -1.39 22.94
N PRO A 9 22.78 -2.62 22.42
CA PRO A 9 22.71 -2.86 20.98
C PRO A 9 21.33 -2.55 20.40
N LYS A 10 20.24 -2.84 21.13
CA LYS A 10 18.88 -2.52 20.69
C LYS A 10 18.67 -1.02 20.58
N ILE A 11 19.13 -0.27 21.58
CA ILE A 11 19.07 1.21 21.58
C ILE A 11 19.91 1.78 20.44
N ALA A 12 21.14 1.29 20.25
CA ALA A 12 22.02 1.74 19.18
C ALA A 12 21.42 1.47 17.79
N ILE A 13 20.85 0.28 17.57
CA ILE A 13 20.12 -0.06 16.35
C ILE A 13 18.91 0.86 16.19
N GLY A 14 18.14 1.10 17.25
CA GLY A 14 16.99 2.00 17.23
C GLY A 14 17.36 3.41 16.79
N ILE A 15 18.45 3.97 17.34
CA ILE A 15 18.98 5.28 16.93
C ILE A 15 19.41 5.27 15.45
N LEU A 16 20.11 4.23 14.99
CA LEU A 16 20.48 4.10 13.58
C LEU A 16 19.26 4.06 12.65
N VAL A 17 18.22 3.33 13.04
CA VAL A 17 16.96 3.25 12.27
C VAL A 17 16.26 4.62 12.24
N ILE A 18 16.28 5.39 13.33
CA ILE A 18 15.77 6.77 13.34
C ILE A 18 16.54 7.65 12.36
N ILE A 19 17.89 7.57 12.35
CA ILE A 19 18.74 8.32 11.41
C ILE A 19 18.41 7.95 9.96
N VAL A 20 18.20 6.67 9.68
CA VAL A 20 17.73 6.18 8.37
C VAL A 20 16.36 6.77 8.03
N GLY A 21 15.46 6.88 9.01
CA GLY A 21 14.18 7.55 8.88
C GLY A 21 14.31 9.02 8.45
N PHE A 22 15.18 9.80 9.10
CA PHE A 22 15.47 11.19 8.69
C PHE A 22 16.11 11.27 7.30
N SER A 23 16.97 10.32 6.94
CA SER A 23 17.51 10.20 5.58
C SER A 23 16.38 10.00 4.55
N PHE A 24 15.36 9.21 4.88
CA PHE A 24 14.17 9.07 4.03
C PHE A 24 13.32 10.35 3.95
N ILE A 25 13.18 11.13 5.04
CA ILE A 25 12.51 12.44 4.98
C ILE A 25 13.23 13.35 3.97
N TRP A 26 14.56 13.42 4.05
CA TRP A 26 15.36 14.21 3.12
C TRP A 26 15.18 13.76 1.67
N LYS A 27 15.21 12.45 1.41
CA LYS A 27 14.93 11.88 0.08
C LYS A 27 13.51 12.16 -0.39
N GLY A 28 12.53 12.06 0.51
CA GLY A 28 11.12 12.38 0.26
C GLY A 28 10.98 13.83 -0.18
N TRP A 29 11.65 14.76 0.50
CA TRP A 29 11.69 16.17 0.10
C TRP A 29 12.31 16.36 -1.30
N GLN A 30 13.47 15.76 -1.55
CA GLN A 30 14.13 15.83 -2.87
C GLN A 30 13.24 15.26 -4.00
N ALA A 31 12.55 14.16 -3.75
CA ALA A 31 11.67 13.53 -4.74
C ALA A 31 10.34 14.29 -4.93
N CYS A 32 9.68 14.73 -3.85
CA CYS A 32 8.39 15.43 -3.90
C CYS A 32 8.51 16.90 -4.30
N VAL A 33 9.60 17.59 -3.97
CA VAL A 33 9.74 19.03 -4.26
C VAL A 33 10.59 19.26 -5.50
N MET A 34 11.74 18.58 -5.60
CA MET A 34 12.67 18.80 -6.71
C MET A 34 12.46 17.83 -7.88
N GLY A 35 11.60 16.82 -7.73
CA GLY A 35 11.36 15.81 -8.77
C GLY A 35 12.57 14.91 -9.03
N ARG A 36 13.49 14.81 -8.06
CA ARG A 36 14.79 14.13 -8.21
C ARG A 36 14.93 13.03 -7.19
N PHE A 37 15.40 11.87 -7.64
CA PHE A 37 15.84 10.81 -6.74
C PHE A 37 17.13 10.19 -7.26
N SER A 38 17.97 9.79 -6.31
CA SER A 38 19.28 9.21 -6.58
C SER A 38 19.18 7.69 -6.59
N TYR A 39 19.92 7.05 -7.49
CA TYR A 39 20.02 5.61 -7.57
C TYR A 39 21.49 5.22 -7.78
N TRP A 40 21.83 3.96 -7.50
CA TRP A 40 23.19 3.47 -7.66
C TRP A 40 23.31 2.61 -8.92
N ALA A 41 24.26 2.94 -9.79
CA ALA A 41 24.47 2.22 -11.06
C ALA A 41 24.87 0.75 -10.86
N GLY A 42 25.47 0.42 -9.70
CA GLY A 42 25.88 -0.94 -9.36
C GLY A 42 24.74 -1.93 -9.09
N PHE A 43 23.49 -1.47 -9.04
CA PHE A 43 22.31 -2.31 -8.77
C PHE A 43 21.65 -2.91 -10.03
N LEU A 44 22.32 -2.98 -11.18
CA LEU A 44 21.75 -3.63 -12.37
C LEU A 44 21.52 -5.14 -12.15
N PRO A 45 20.33 -5.70 -12.47
CA PRO A 45 19.18 -5.08 -13.13
C PRO A 45 18.15 -4.40 -12.19
N PHE A 46 18.23 -4.62 -10.87
CA PHE A 46 17.33 -4.10 -9.83
C PHE A 46 17.52 -2.61 -9.46
N THR A 47 17.83 -1.77 -10.45
CA THR A 47 18.09 -0.33 -10.25
C THR A 47 16.90 0.41 -9.63
N LEU A 48 15.69 -0.11 -9.80
CA LEU A 48 14.47 0.45 -9.22
C LEU A 48 14.51 0.45 -7.69
N ILE A 49 15.02 -0.58 -7.01
CA ILE A 49 14.97 -0.66 -5.53
C ILE A 49 16.07 0.18 -4.88
N SER A 50 17.16 0.45 -5.62
CA SER A 50 18.33 1.13 -5.08
C SER A 50 18.08 2.48 -4.38
N PRO A 51 17.10 3.33 -4.77
CA PRO A 51 16.79 4.57 -4.04
C PRO A 51 16.37 4.34 -2.58
N TRP A 52 15.77 3.17 -2.28
CA TRP A 52 15.39 2.79 -0.92
C TRP A 52 16.54 2.22 -0.10
N LEU A 53 17.63 1.78 -0.74
CA LEU A 53 18.77 1.16 -0.05
C LEU A 53 19.94 2.13 0.15
N VAL A 54 20.05 3.15 -0.71
CA VAL A 54 21.22 4.05 -0.74
C VAL A 54 20.97 5.27 0.15
N HIS A 55 21.41 5.24 1.41
CA HIS A 55 21.26 6.36 2.35
C HIS A 55 22.44 7.32 2.40
N LEU A 56 23.57 6.90 1.82
CA LEU A 56 24.80 7.67 1.79
C LEU A 56 24.75 8.78 0.72
N PRO A 57 25.47 9.89 0.92
CA PRO A 57 25.56 10.97 -0.05
C PRO A 57 26.12 10.50 -1.39
N GLN A 58 25.77 11.24 -2.46
CA GLN A 58 26.10 10.88 -3.83
C GLN A 58 27.63 10.79 -4.04
N GLY A 59 28.12 9.57 -4.29
CA GLY A 59 29.51 9.33 -4.71
C GLY A 59 29.66 9.33 -6.24
N LYS A 60 30.89 9.13 -6.74
CA LYS A 60 31.23 9.08 -8.18
C LYS A 60 30.41 8.06 -9.01
N ARG A 61 29.76 7.08 -8.35
CA ARG A 61 28.93 6.03 -8.97
C ARG A 61 27.41 6.24 -8.74
N SER A 62 27.00 7.35 -8.14
CA SER A 62 25.59 7.69 -7.98
C SER A 62 25.08 8.34 -9.26
N LEU A 63 23.95 7.85 -9.75
CA LEU A 63 23.23 8.45 -10.87
C LEU A 63 22.00 9.15 -10.31
N VAL A 64 21.77 10.39 -10.76
CA VAL A 64 20.55 11.13 -10.42
C VAL A 64 19.58 10.96 -11.57
N LYS A 65 18.42 10.36 -11.32
CA LYS A 65 17.35 10.35 -12.33
C LYS A 65 16.53 11.62 -12.17
N THR A 66 16.71 12.55 -13.10
CA THR A 66 15.73 13.61 -13.35
C THR A 66 14.63 12.99 -14.23
N LYS A 67 13.72 12.20 -13.63
CA LYS A 67 12.50 11.83 -14.35
C LYS A 67 11.56 13.02 -14.24
N GLU A 68 11.23 13.63 -15.37
CA GLU A 68 10.24 14.69 -15.45
C GLU A 68 8.91 14.26 -14.78
N GLY A 69 8.59 14.95 -13.69
CA GLY A 69 7.28 15.53 -13.48
C GLY A 69 6.30 14.79 -12.57
N MET A 70 6.14 13.46 -12.66
CA MET A 70 4.98 12.83 -11.98
C MET A 70 5.31 11.59 -11.14
N LEU A 71 6.08 10.62 -11.65
CA LEU A 71 6.38 9.41 -10.88
C LEU A 71 7.15 9.71 -9.58
N ALA A 72 8.09 10.68 -9.65
CA ALA A 72 8.86 11.11 -8.49
C ALA A 72 7.96 11.72 -7.41
N HIS A 73 7.00 12.55 -7.81
CA HIS A 73 6.11 13.29 -6.92
C HIS A 73 4.96 12.43 -6.38
N VAL A 74 4.38 11.56 -7.21
CA VAL A 74 3.16 10.82 -6.88
C VAL A 74 3.46 9.49 -6.20
N LEU A 75 4.59 8.84 -6.52
CA LEU A 75 4.86 7.49 -6.04
C LEU A 75 6.14 7.41 -5.21
N ILE A 76 7.28 7.86 -5.77
CA ILE A 76 8.57 7.69 -5.11
C ILE A 76 8.67 8.54 -3.84
N GLY A 77 8.37 9.83 -3.91
CA GLY A 77 8.44 10.73 -2.76
C GLY A 77 7.50 10.32 -1.61
N PRO A 78 6.20 10.07 -1.85
CA PRO A 78 5.29 9.57 -0.82
C PRO A 78 5.75 8.24 -0.22
N SER A 79 6.31 7.33 -1.03
CA SER A 79 6.86 6.08 -0.52
C SER A 79 8.04 6.29 0.43
N PHE A 80 8.91 7.28 0.18
CA PHE A 80 10.00 7.62 1.09
C PHE A 80 9.46 8.19 2.40
N PHE A 81 8.44 9.04 2.36
CA PHE A 81 7.82 9.53 3.60
C PHE A 81 7.16 8.40 4.40
N LEU A 82 6.50 7.45 3.73
CA LEU A 82 5.94 6.27 4.40
C LEU A 82 7.04 5.42 5.06
N CYS A 83 8.14 5.16 4.34
CA CYS A 83 9.31 4.48 4.91
C CYS A 83 9.92 5.27 6.08
N ALA A 84 9.99 6.61 5.98
CA ALA A 84 10.51 7.46 7.04
C ALA A 84 9.72 7.32 8.33
N VAL A 85 8.39 7.41 8.26
CA VAL A 85 7.50 7.26 9.42
C VAL A 85 7.67 5.89 10.05
N LEU A 86 7.69 4.81 9.25
CA LEU A 86 7.90 3.46 9.75
C LEU A 86 9.29 3.27 10.38
N CYS A 87 10.35 3.82 9.80
CA CYS A 87 11.68 3.76 10.39
C CYS A 87 11.73 4.54 11.73
N ILE A 88 11.16 5.74 11.79
CA ILE A 88 11.13 6.54 13.02
C ILE A 88 10.34 5.83 14.11
N CYS A 89 9.16 5.27 13.79
CA CYS A 89 8.34 4.53 14.76
C CYS A 89 9.04 3.25 15.24
N ALA A 90 9.66 2.47 14.35
CA ALA A 90 10.39 1.26 14.73
C ALA A 90 11.61 1.59 15.60
N GLY A 91 12.36 2.62 15.21
CA GLY A 91 13.51 3.05 16.00
C GLY A 91 13.11 3.62 17.35
N ALA A 92 11.98 4.33 17.44
CA ALA A 92 11.40 4.78 18.71
C ALA A 92 11.02 3.59 19.60
N ASP A 93 10.31 2.58 19.06
CA ASP A 93 9.97 1.36 19.79
C ASP A 93 11.22 0.62 20.30
N LEU A 94 12.26 0.49 19.46
CA LEU A 94 13.53 -0.15 19.85
C LEU A 94 14.32 0.59 20.95
N VAL A 95 14.12 1.91 21.07
CA VAL A 95 14.71 2.75 22.13
C VAL A 95 13.83 2.75 23.40
N GLY A 96 12.65 2.11 23.36
CA GLY A 96 11.69 2.04 24.46
C GLY A 96 10.67 3.20 24.50
N LEU A 97 10.54 3.95 23.41
CA LEU A 97 9.50 4.97 23.23
C LEU A 97 8.27 4.37 22.55
N ALA A 98 7.09 4.96 22.76
CA ALA A 98 5.82 4.45 22.23
C ALA A 98 5.58 4.85 20.76
N GLY A 99 6.50 4.52 19.84
CA GLY A 99 6.48 4.91 18.43
C GLY A 99 5.26 4.39 17.67
N THR A 100 5.09 3.07 17.55
CA THR A 100 3.95 2.50 16.82
C THR A 100 2.62 2.71 17.52
N LYS A 101 2.59 2.76 18.86
CA LYS A 101 1.38 3.11 19.62
C LYS A 101 0.91 4.52 19.27
N THR A 102 1.83 5.50 19.22
CA THR A 102 1.52 6.87 18.82
C THR A 102 1.01 6.94 17.38
N LEU A 103 1.64 6.21 16.46
CA LEU A 103 1.20 6.15 15.07
C LEU A 103 -0.23 5.59 14.94
N ASN A 104 -0.55 4.52 15.66
CA ASN A 104 -1.91 3.97 15.67
C ASN A 104 -2.92 4.94 16.26
N HIS A 105 -2.56 5.66 17.33
CA HIS A 105 -3.42 6.67 17.93
C HIS A 105 -3.75 7.77 16.91
N ILE A 106 -2.76 8.25 16.15
CA ILE A 106 -2.96 9.24 15.08
C ILE A 106 -3.84 8.67 13.95
N ILE A 107 -3.54 7.47 13.45
CA ILE A 107 -4.31 6.83 12.36
C ILE A 107 -5.77 6.60 12.77
N ASN A 108 -6.02 6.26 14.03
CA ASN A 108 -7.37 6.02 14.55
C ASN A 108 -8.13 7.32 14.88
N GLY A 109 -7.50 8.48 14.74
CA GLY A 109 -8.08 9.79 15.06
C GLY A 109 -8.25 10.03 16.56
N GLY A 110 -7.35 9.47 17.38
CA GLY A 110 -7.37 9.56 18.83
C GLY A 110 -8.22 8.49 19.55
N ASP A 111 -8.91 7.64 18.79
CA ASP A 111 -9.77 6.59 19.33
C ASP A 111 -8.98 5.29 19.59
N GLU A 112 -8.74 4.98 20.87
CA GLU A 112 -8.02 3.77 21.28
C GLU A 112 -8.87 2.50 21.22
N ALA A 113 -10.21 2.60 21.08
CA ALA A 113 -11.08 1.43 20.94
C ALA A 113 -11.00 0.79 19.55
N LYS A 114 -10.47 1.52 18.56
CA LYS A 114 -10.29 1.02 17.20
C LYS A 114 -9.16 0.00 17.10
N PRO A 115 -9.28 -0.98 16.20
CA PRO A 115 -8.27 -2.03 16.05
C PRO A 115 -6.91 -1.44 15.64
N THR A 116 -5.85 -2.12 16.05
CA THR A 116 -4.47 -1.75 15.69
C THR A 116 -4.28 -1.80 14.17
N SER A 117 -3.77 -0.70 13.62
CA SER A 117 -3.53 -0.56 12.19
C SER A 117 -2.16 -1.09 11.79
N ILE A 118 -1.15 -0.87 12.63
CA ILE A 118 0.25 -1.24 12.43
C ILE A 118 0.78 -1.84 13.73
N SER A 119 1.53 -2.93 13.67
CA SER A 119 2.23 -3.49 14.82
C SER A 119 3.68 -3.79 14.47
N PHE A 120 4.59 -3.47 15.38
CA PHE A 120 6.01 -3.76 15.24
C PHE A 120 6.45 -4.74 16.34
N ASN A 121 7.22 -5.75 15.96
CA ASN A 121 7.78 -6.72 16.90
C ASN A 121 9.27 -6.43 17.09
N GLU A 122 9.61 -5.82 18.22
CA GLU A 122 10.97 -5.40 18.58
C GLU A 122 11.99 -6.55 18.63
N ASN A 123 11.56 -7.79 18.89
CA ASN A 123 12.46 -8.94 18.99
C ASN A 123 12.83 -9.51 17.61
N THR A 124 11.94 -9.37 16.62
CA THR A 124 12.16 -9.88 15.26
C THR A 124 12.46 -8.80 14.25
N GLY A 125 12.24 -7.52 14.59
CA GLY A 125 12.35 -6.39 13.69
C GLY A 125 11.26 -6.34 12.61
N ARG A 126 10.19 -7.12 12.76
CA ARG A 126 9.15 -7.28 11.74
C ARG A 126 7.99 -6.32 11.98
N TYR A 127 7.56 -5.68 10.89
CA TYR A 127 6.27 -5.00 10.81
C TYR A 127 5.17 -5.95 10.36
N ASP A 128 4.05 -5.89 11.06
CA ASP A 128 2.79 -6.50 10.63
C ASP A 128 1.75 -5.39 10.42
N PHE A 129 0.92 -5.57 9.38
CA PHE A 129 -0.13 -4.62 8.98
C PHE A 129 -1.50 -5.31 9.05
N PRO A 130 -2.09 -5.47 10.25
CA PRO A 130 -3.36 -6.18 10.42
C PRO A 130 -4.50 -5.58 9.60
N LEU A 131 -4.55 -4.25 9.47
CA LEU A 131 -5.57 -3.56 8.70
C LEU A 131 -5.47 -3.91 7.21
N ALA A 132 -4.26 -3.87 6.63
CA ALA A 132 -4.03 -4.20 5.24
C ALA A 132 -4.39 -5.67 4.95
N LYS A 133 -4.07 -6.58 5.87
CA LYS A 133 -4.46 -8.01 5.76
C LYS A 133 -5.98 -8.21 5.80
N ARG A 134 -6.70 -7.45 6.63
CA ARG A 134 -8.17 -7.49 6.69
C ARG A 134 -8.81 -6.86 5.45
N ALA A 135 -8.25 -5.75 4.97
CA ALA A 135 -8.72 -5.05 3.79
C ALA A 135 -8.48 -5.87 2.51
N SER A 136 -7.32 -6.50 2.35
CA SER A 136 -7.01 -7.34 1.19
C SER A 136 -7.92 -8.56 1.10
N ALA A 137 -8.26 -9.17 2.24
CA ALA A 137 -9.23 -10.26 2.29
C ALA A 137 -10.61 -9.80 1.83
N LYS A 138 -11.10 -8.64 2.29
CA LYS A 138 -12.37 -8.07 1.84
C LYS A 138 -12.36 -7.69 0.36
N PHE A 139 -11.29 -7.04 -0.10
CA PHE A 139 -11.12 -6.65 -1.50
C PHE A 139 -11.08 -7.87 -2.42
N TYR A 140 -10.33 -8.92 -2.05
CA TYR A 140 -10.28 -10.15 -2.83
C TYR A 140 -11.67 -10.79 -2.98
N LYS A 141 -12.43 -10.87 -1.88
CA LYS A 141 -13.83 -11.33 -1.95
C LYS A 141 -14.70 -10.45 -2.84
N GLN A 142 -14.56 -9.14 -2.73
CA GLN A 142 -15.41 -8.20 -3.46
C GLN A 142 -15.07 -8.09 -4.95
N VAL A 143 -13.83 -8.37 -5.35
CA VAL A 143 -13.38 -8.25 -6.75
C VAL A 143 -13.35 -9.59 -7.48
N PHE A 144 -12.97 -10.67 -6.80
CA PHE A 144 -12.81 -11.99 -7.43
C PHE A 144 -13.92 -12.98 -7.06
N GLU A 145 -14.58 -12.80 -5.91
CA GLU A 145 -15.65 -13.71 -5.44
C GLU A 145 -17.05 -13.13 -5.70
N HIS A 146 -17.16 -11.89 -6.18
CA HIS A 146 -18.40 -11.33 -6.68
C HIS A 146 -18.72 -11.96 -8.05
N ARG A 147 -19.17 -13.22 -8.02
CA ARG A 147 -20.12 -13.67 -9.04
C ARG A 147 -21.25 -12.65 -8.99
N ILE A 148 -21.48 -11.97 -10.11
CA ILE A 148 -22.73 -11.27 -10.38
C ILE A 148 -23.82 -12.27 -9.99
N GLN A 149 -24.48 -12.07 -8.84
CA GLN A 149 -25.71 -12.77 -8.58
C GLN A 149 -26.65 -12.24 -9.65
N GLU A 150 -26.97 -13.09 -10.63
CA GLU A 150 -28.10 -12.84 -11.53
C GLU A 150 -29.27 -12.46 -10.64
N ASP A 151 -29.83 -11.28 -10.88
CA ASP A 151 -30.91 -10.68 -10.09
C ASP A 151 -31.93 -11.76 -9.71
N THR A 152 -31.95 -12.12 -8.42
CA THR A 152 -33.03 -12.87 -7.83
C THR A 152 -34.00 -11.86 -7.23
N ASP A 153 -35.26 -11.91 -7.65
CA ASP A 153 -36.34 -11.14 -7.02
C ASP A 153 -36.39 -11.39 -5.51
N PHE A 154 -37.08 -10.53 -4.75
CA PHE A 154 -37.28 -10.59 -3.28
C PHE A 154 -37.71 -11.97 -2.72
N PHE A 155 -38.09 -12.93 -3.57
CA PHE A 155 -38.46 -14.30 -3.23
C PHE A 155 -37.47 -15.39 -3.72
N GLY A 156 -36.26 -15.03 -4.15
CA GLY A 156 -35.18 -15.98 -4.46
C GLY A 156 -35.34 -16.79 -5.75
N ARG A 157 -36.18 -16.36 -6.69
CA ARG A 157 -36.32 -17.01 -8.01
C ARG A 157 -35.39 -16.35 -9.02
N LYS A 158 -34.73 -17.15 -9.87
CA LYS A 158 -33.96 -16.64 -11.01
C LYS A 158 -34.88 -15.85 -11.93
N ILE A 159 -34.57 -14.58 -12.20
CA ILE A 159 -35.23 -13.81 -13.24
C ILE A 159 -34.66 -14.30 -14.58
N GLU A 160 -35.32 -15.29 -15.18
CA GLU A 160 -35.11 -15.57 -16.59
C GLU A 160 -35.46 -14.29 -17.36
N LYS A 161 -34.49 -13.73 -18.09
CA LYS A 161 -34.64 -12.53 -18.91
C LYS A 161 -35.95 -12.62 -19.69
N MET A 162 -36.95 -11.81 -19.31
CA MET A 162 -38.07 -11.47 -20.17
C MET A 162 -37.57 -10.53 -21.27
N LEU A 163 -36.76 -11.06 -22.19
CA LEU A 163 -36.64 -10.49 -23.51
C LEU A 163 -37.94 -10.86 -24.22
N PRO A 164 -38.80 -9.90 -24.62
CA PRO A 164 -39.93 -10.24 -25.45
C PRO A 164 -39.40 -10.79 -26.78
N ASP A 165 -39.74 -12.04 -27.10
CA ASP A 165 -39.58 -12.63 -28.43
C ASP A 165 -40.55 -11.98 -29.45
N GLU A 166 -40.64 -10.64 -29.45
CA GLU A 166 -41.41 -9.87 -30.42
C GLU A 166 -40.44 -9.06 -31.29
N ARG A 167 -40.10 -9.60 -32.45
CA ARG A 167 -39.53 -8.77 -33.52
C ARG A 167 -40.66 -7.98 -34.16
N THR A 168 -40.78 -6.72 -33.80
CA THR A 168 -41.49 -5.73 -34.61
C THR A 168 -40.64 -5.36 -35.82
N ASN A 169 -41.23 -5.34 -37.01
CA ASN A 169 -40.56 -4.75 -38.16
C ASN A 169 -40.48 -3.21 -37.99
N LEU A 170 -39.66 -2.55 -38.82
CA LEU A 170 -39.37 -1.11 -38.73
C LEU A 170 -40.62 -0.20 -38.78
N ASP A 171 -41.76 -0.70 -39.27
CA ASP A 171 -43.05 0.01 -39.30
C ASP A 171 -44.01 -0.39 -38.16
N GLY A 172 -43.55 -1.11 -37.14
CA GLY A 172 -44.27 -1.33 -35.88
C GLY A 172 -45.40 -2.39 -35.88
N GLN A 173 -45.58 -3.15 -36.95
CA GLN A 173 -46.56 -4.26 -36.97
C GLN A 173 -45.98 -5.58 -36.44
N LYS A 174 -46.79 -6.32 -35.66
CA LYS A 174 -46.45 -7.62 -35.05
C LYS A 174 -46.51 -8.74 -36.09
N VAL A 175 -45.42 -9.51 -36.25
CA VAL A 175 -45.39 -10.68 -37.15
C VAL A 175 -45.50 -11.96 -36.32
N SER A 176 -46.62 -12.67 -36.47
CA SER A 176 -46.80 -14.03 -35.92
C SER A 176 -45.97 -15.01 -36.75
N LYS A 177 -45.08 -15.77 -36.10
CA LYS A 177 -44.38 -16.89 -36.76
C LYS A 177 -45.40 -17.92 -37.22
N ASN A 178 -45.51 -18.12 -38.53
CA ASN A 178 -46.30 -19.17 -39.11
C ASN A 178 -45.85 -20.54 -38.57
N LYS A 179 -46.86 -21.30 -38.13
CA LYS A 179 -46.84 -22.76 -38.02
C LYS A 179 -46.33 -23.30 -39.37
N TYR A 180 -45.41 -24.26 -39.36
CA TYR A 180 -44.72 -24.86 -40.52
C TYR A 180 -43.41 -24.16 -40.94
N ASP A 181 -42.35 -24.40 -40.17
CA ASP A 181 -41.06 -24.76 -40.74
C ASP A 181 -40.48 -25.89 -39.86
N ARG A 182 -40.36 -27.07 -40.46
CA ARG A 182 -39.61 -28.24 -39.94
C ARG A 182 -38.15 -28.07 -40.30
#